data_AF-A0A3D6C7Y3-F1
#
_entry.id   AF-A0A3D6C7Y3-F1
#
_cell.length_a   1.000
_cell.length_b   1.000
_cell.length_c   1.000
_cell.angle_alpha   90.00
_cell.angle_beta   90.00
_cell.angle_gamma   90.00
#
_symmetry.space_group_name_H-M   'P 1'
#
loop_
_entity.id
_entity.type
_entity.pdbx_description
1 polymer ?
#
loop_
_entity_poly.entity_id
_entity_poly.type
_entity_poly.pdbx_seq_one_letter_code
_entity_poly.pdbx_strand_id
1 'polypeptide(L)'
;MTVRLPKRDIMRTPCDFLKLALTAVMMAVLGAMLSGCALRDFISLEPAAVTSDRAAFESAQAAFLAGNLSSARKTFGRLSAAASLPEIRRSARYGLACADMVQAEDTEGFQTAVESFLQVISDSVNDLGTGLGGDSEASKRSQKSFPKADPVLLARGLSRGMALTCQARKADRKKLSAGQAKEKKWKKERAKMQHLIDTLQHQITVLERIDQERQEKRRVQ
;
A
#
# COMPACT_ATOMS: atom_id res chain seq x y z
N MET A 1 41.91 9.61 37.92
CA MET A 1 42.17 8.92 36.64
C MET A 1 40.85 8.73 35.90
N THR A 2 40.56 9.59 34.95
CA THR A 2 39.30 9.63 34.18
C THR A 2 39.59 9.20 32.75
N VAL A 3 39.15 8.01 32.38
CA VAL A 3 39.30 7.45 31.02
C VAL A 3 38.21 8.04 30.13
N ARG A 4 38.60 8.85 29.14
CA ARG A 4 37.71 9.31 28.06
C ARG A 4 37.66 8.25 26.96
N LEU A 5 36.47 7.73 26.68
CA LEU A 5 36.23 6.87 25.52
C LEU A 5 35.94 7.73 24.26
N PRO A 6 36.39 7.28 23.07
CA PRO A 6 36.22 8.03 21.83
C PRO A 6 34.79 7.98 21.29
N LYS A 7 34.32 9.12 20.79
CA LYS A 7 33.09 9.29 20.00
C LYS A 7 33.19 8.42 18.74
N ARG A 8 32.30 7.43 18.62
CA ARG A 8 32.02 6.72 17.38
C ARG A 8 30.92 7.48 16.63
N ASP A 9 31.32 8.26 15.62
CA ASP A 9 30.41 8.75 14.60
C ASP A 9 30.06 7.59 13.66
N ILE A 10 28.95 6.91 13.97
CA ILE A 10 28.40 5.84 13.13
C ILE A 10 27.33 6.47 12.24
N MET A 11 27.70 6.55 10.96
CA MET A 11 26.92 6.81 9.75
C MET A 11 25.39 6.92 9.93
N ARG A 12 24.90 8.16 9.79
CA ARG A 12 23.51 8.49 9.48
C ARG A 12 23.33 8.45 7.96
N THR A 13 22.68 7.41 7.45
CA THR A 13 21.38 7.49 6.74
C THR A 13 21.12 6.19 5.98
N PRO A 14 19.87 5.70 5.94
CA PRO A 14 19.50 4.46 5.23
C PRO A 14 19.63 4.56 3.70
N CYS A 15 19.98 5.73 3.16
CA CYS A 15 20.12 5.96 1.73
C CYS A 15 21.44 5.43 1.14
N ASP A 16 22.50 5.35 1.93
CA ASP A 16 23.83 4.95 1.40
C ASP A 16 23.96 3.42 1.27
N PHE A 17 23.28 2.66 2.14
CA PHE A 17 23.17 1.20 2.00
C PHE A 17 22.40 0.80 0.73
N LEU A 18 21.39 1.59 0.34
CA LEU A 18 20.59 1.32 -0.86
C LEU A 18 21.41 1.56 -2.14
N LYS A 19 22.29 2.57 -2.14
CA LYS A 19 23.18 2.85 -3.28
C LYS A 19 24.22 1.75 -3.47
N LEU A 20 24.81 1.24 -2.39
CA LEU A 20 25.80 0.16 -2.47
C LEU A 20 25.19 -1.16 -2.96
N ALA A 21 23.98 -1.49 -2.49
CA ALA A 21 23.25 -2.67 -2.92
C ALA A 21 22.84 -2.59 -4.39
N LEU A 22 22.41 -1.42 -4.87
CA LEU A 22 22.03 -1.21 -6.27
C LEU A 22 23.24 -1.33 -7.21
N THR A 23 24.40 -0.81 -6.83
CA THR A 23 25.63 -0.95 -7.64
C THR A 23 26.12 -2.40 -7.73
N ALA A 24 25.97 -3.20 -6.67
CA ALA A 24 26.36 -4.61 -6.68
C ALA A 24 25.47 -5.45 -7.60
N VAL A 25 24.16 -5.20 -7.63
CA VAL A 25 23.21 -5.90 -8.51
C VAL A 25 23.45 -5.54 -9.98
N MET A 26 23.73 -4.27 -10.30
CA MET A 26 24.02 -3.85 -11.67
C MET A 26 25.30 -4.48 -12.24
N MET A 27 26.34 -4.64 -11.41
CA MET A 27 27.58 -5.32 -11.82
C MET A 27 27.39 -6.84 -12.04
N ALA A 28 26.50 -7.48 -11.26
CA ALA A 28 26.16 -8.90 -11.46
C ALA A 28 25.39 -9.15 -12.77
N VAL A 29 24.54 -8.20 -13.18
CA VAL A 29 23.77 -8.30 -14.43
C VAL A 29 24.65 -8.05 -15.66
N LEU A 30 25.64 -7.15 -15.58
CA LEU A 30 26.60 -6.96 -16.68
C LEU A 30 27.54 -8.17 -16.87
N GLY A 31 27.88 -8.89 -15.80
CA GLY A 31 28.72 -10.10 -15.90
C GLY A 31 28.04 -11.28 -16.61
N ALA A 32 26.72 -11.38 -16.54
CA ALA A 32 25.95 -12.46 -17.17
C ALA A 32 25.74 -12.29 -18.68
N MET A 33 26.00 -11.10 -19.23
CA MET A 33 25.85 -10.80 -20.66
C MET A 33 27.11 -11.10 -21.49
N LEU A 34 28.23 -11.47 -20.84
CA LEU A 34 29.51 -11.76 -21.52
C LEU A 34 29.84 -13.26 -21.60
N SER A 35 29.02 -14.14 -21.02
CA SER A 35 29.21 -15.59 -21.13
C SER A 35 28.33 -16.20 -22.24
N GLY A 36 28.89 -16.25 -23.45
CA GLY A 36 28.78 -17.41 -24.34
C GLY A 36 27.41 -17.75 -24.93
N CYS A 37 27.21 -17.35 -26.17
CA CYS A 37 26.33 -18.03 -27.12
C CYS A 37 26.74 -19.51 -27.24
N ALA A 38 25.85 -20.42 -26.86
CA ALA A 38 25.87 -21.81 -27.32
C ALA A 38 24.46 -22.22 -27.74
N LEU A 39 24.30 -22.28 -29.06
CA LEU A 39 23.30 -22.98 -29.86
C LEU A 39 22.43 -23.99 -29.08
N ARG A 40 21.12 -23.74 -29.08
CA ARG A 40 20.13 -24.81 -29.10
C ARG A 40 18.90 -24.36 -29.89
N ASP A 41 19.07 -24.36 -31.21
CA ASP A 41 17.97 -24.42 -32.16
C ASP A 41 17.26 -25.78 -32.01
N PHE A 42 16.24 -25.79 -31.16
CA PHE A 42 15.15 -26.76 -31.26
C PHE A 42 13.99 -26.00 -31.87
N ILE A 43 13.77 -26.22 -33.17
CA ILE A 43 12.61 -25.72 -33.91
C ILE A 43 11.38 -26.44 -33.35
N SER A 44 10.79 -25.88 -32.30
CA SER A 44 9.41 -26.15 -31.93
C SER A 44 8.54 -25.36 -32.89
N LEU A 45 7.78 -26.07 -33.75
CA LEU A 45 6.60 -25.53 -34.40
C LEU A 45 5.60 -25.14 -33.30
N GLU A 46 5.79 -23.96 -32.69
CA GLU A 46 4.74 -23.34 -31.89
C GLU A 46 3.69 -22.76 -32.85
N PRO A 47 2.39 -22.99 -32.59
CA PRO A 47 1.33 -22.45 -33.42
C PRO A 47 1.40 -20.91 -33.41
N ALA A 48 1.22 -20.27 -34.56
CA ALA A 48 1.37 -18.81 -34.74
C ALA A 48 0.62 -17.96 -33.69
N ALA A 49 -0.51 -18.45 -33.17
CA ALA A 49 -1.28 -17.82 -32.09
C ALA A 49 -0.49 -17.67 -30.78
N VAL A 50 0.38 -18.62 -30.42
CA VAL A 50 1.20 -18.60 -29.21
C VAL A 50 2.26 -17.50 -29.29
N THR A 51 2.90 -17.34 -30.44
CA THR A 51 3.90 -16.28 -30.66
C THR A 51 3.28 -14.87 -30.62
N SER A 52 2.04 -14.74 -31.11
CA SER A 52 1.28 -13.49 -31.09
C SER A 52 0.88 -13.07 -29.68
N ASP A 53 0.37 -14.00 -28.86
CA ASP A 53 0.00 -13.72 -27.47
C ASP A 53 1.20 -13.28 -26.63
N ARG A 54 2.37 -13.88 -26.86
CA ARG A 54 3.61 -13.54 -26.16
C ARG A 54 4.13 -12.15 -26.56
N ALA A 55 4.17 -11.85 -27.86
CA ALA A 55 4.55 -10.53 -28.35
C ALA A 55 3.60 -9.43 -27.84
N ALA A 56 2.30 -9.71 -27.78
CA ALA A 56 1.32 -8.79 -27.22
C ALA A 56 1.53 -8.56 -25.72
N PHE A 57 1.94 -9.59 -24.97
CA PHE A 57 2.25 -9.47 -23.55
C PHE A 57 3.50 -8.61 -23.30
N GLU A 58 4.58 -8.85 -24.04
CA GLU A 58 5.81 -8.06 -23.96
C GLU A 58 5.56 -6.59 -24.34
N SER A 59 4.75 -6.35 -25.38
CA SER A 59 4.31 -5.01 -25.76
C SER A 59 3.50 -4.32 -24.64
N ALA A 60 2.62 -5.05 -23.95
CA ALA A 60 1.86 -4.51 -22.82
C ALA A 60 2.77 -4.15 -21.64
N GLN A 61 3.79 -4.97 -21.35
CA GLN A 61 4.79 -4.65 -20.33
C GLN A 61 5.59 -3.39 -20.70
N ALA A 62 6.05 -3.29 -21.94
CA ALA A 62 6.76 -2.10 -22.42
C ALA A 62 5.88 -0.84 -22.30
N ALA A 63 4.61 -0.92 -22.70
CA ALA A 63 3.65 0.18 -22.55
C ALA A 63 3.44 0.58 -21.09
N PHE A 64 3.36 -0.38 -20.16
CA PHE A 64 3.24 -0.11 -18.74
C PHE A 64 4.47 0.62 -18.20
N LEU A 65 5.67 0.13 -18.54
CA LEU A 65 6.93 0.70 -18.09
C LEU A 65 7.11 2.13 -18.63
N ALA A 66 6.73 2.35 -19.89
CA ALA A 66 6.66 3.68 -20.51
C ALA A 66 5.60 4.61 -19.89
N GLY A 67 4.75 4.12 -18.98
CA GLY A 67 3.71 4.91 -18.32
C GLY A 67 2.42 5.03 -19.13
N ASN A 68 2.30 4.36 -20.28
CA ASN A 68 1.06 4.25 -21.04
C ASN A 68 0.14 3.19 -20.43
N LEU A 69 -0.38 3.50 -19.24
CA LEU A 69 -1.16 2.57 -18.43
C LEU A 69 -2.48 2.17 -19.09
N SER A 70 -3.13 3.08 -19.82
CA SER A 70 -4.41 2.80 -20.48
C SER A 70 -4.25 1.76 -21.59
N SER A 71 -3.20 1.89 -22.40
CA SER A 71 -2.87 0.89 -23.43
C SER A 71 -2.47 -0.45 -22.80
N ALA A 72 -1.62 -0.42 -21.78
CA ALA A 72 -1.19 -1.63 -21.08
C ALA A 72 -2.38 -2.38 -20.46
N ARG A 73 -3.27 -1.67 -19.76
CA ARG A 73 -4.48 -2.21 -19.15
C ARG A 73 -5.39 -2.88 -20.17
N LYS A 74 -5.63 -2.23 -21.31
CA LYS A 74 -6.46 -2.80 -22.40
C LYS A 74 -5.85 -4.09 -22.94
N THR A 75 -4.55 -4.11 -23.20
CA THR A 75 -3.87 -5.30 -23.72
C THR A 75 -3.81 -6.43 -22.69
N PHE A 76 -3.49 -6.13 -21.42
CA PHE A 76 -3.52 -7.12 -20.34
C PHE A 76 -4.94 -7.68 -20.14
N GLY A 77 -5.97 -6.82 -20.17
CA GLY A 77 -7.37 -7.25 -20.09
C GLY A 77 -7.73 -8.23 -21.20
N ARG A 78 -7.40 -7.90 -22.45
CA ARG A 78 -7.63 -8.79 -23.60
C ARG A 78 -6.92 -10.13 -23.44
N LEU A 79 -5.63 -10.10 -23.07
CA LEU A 79 -4.84 -11.33 -22.91
C LEU A 79 -5.33 -12.17 -21.72
N SER A 80 -5.77 -11.55 -20.64
CA SER A 80 -6.29 -12.25 -19.46
C SER A 80 -7.61 -12.99 -19.73
N ALA A 81 -8.37 -12.59 -20.75
CA ALA A 81 -9.61 -13.22 -21.17
C ALA A 81 -9.40 -14.22 -22.32
N ALA A 82 -8.60 -13.87 -23.33
CA ALA A 82 -8.57 -14.57 -24.61
C ALA A 82 -7.23 -15.27 -24.94
N ALA A 83 -6.20 -15.16 -24.10
CA ALA A 83 -4.91 -15.80 -24.40
C ALA A 83 -5.05 -17.33 -24.43
N SER A 84 -4.47 -17.94 -25.45
CA SER A 84 -4.51 -19.39 -25.67
C SER A 84 -3.70 -20.15 -24.61
N LEU A 85 -2.58 -19.56 -24.18
CA LEU A 85 -1.72 -20.13 -23.14
C LEU A 85 -2.19 -19.73 -21.73
N PRO A 86 -2.37 -20.69 -20.81
CA PRO A 86 -2.78 -20.40 -19.44
C PRO A 86 -1.71 -19.58 -18.68
N GLU A 87 -0.42 -19.77 -18.99
CA GLU A 87 0.67 -19.00 -18.39
C GLU A 87 0.62 -17.50 -18.76
N ILE A 88 0.38 -17.19 -20.03
CA ILE A 88 0.22 -15.81 -20.51
C ILE A 88 -1.04 -15.21 -19.91
N ARG A 89 -2.12 -15.98 -19.83
CA ARG A 89 -3.39 -15.55 -19.22
C ARG A 89 -3.19 -15.15 -17.75
N ARG A 90 -2.51 -15.98 -16.96
CA ARG A 90 -2.18 -15.69 -15.54
C ARG A 90 -1.26 -14.48 -15.42
N SER A 91 -0.21 -14.41 -16.22
CA SER A 91 0.72 -13.26 -16.23
C SER A 91 0.03 -11.97 -16.65
N ALA A 92 -0.92 -12.04 -17.57
CA ALA A 92 -1.74 -10.89 -17.99
C ALA A 92 -2.71 -10.44 -16.89
N ARG A 93 -3.34 -11.36 -16.14
CA ARG A 93 -4.14 -10.99 -14.95
C ARG A 93 -3.30 -10.28 -13.90
N TYR A 94 -2.07 -10.73 -13.67
CA TYR A 94 -1.12 -10.06 -12.79
C TYR A 94 -0.81 -8.64 -13.27
N GLY A 95 -0.47 -8.48 -14.56
CA GLY A 95 -0.17 -7.18 -15.16
C GLY A 95 -1.37 -6.23 -15.13
N LEU A 96 -2.58 -6.77 -15.32
CA LEU A 96 -3.84 -6.02 -15.23
C LEU A 96 -4.05 -5.46 -13.82
N ALA A 97 -3.94 -6.30 -12.80
CA ALA A 97 -4.10 -5.87 -11.41
C ALA A 97 -3.04 -4.82 -11.01
N CYS A 98 -1.81 -4.95 -11.53
CA CYS A 98 -0.79 -3.91 -11.35
C CYS A 98 -1.15 -2.60 -12.04
N ALA A 99 -1.73 -2.63 -13.24
CA ALA A 99 -2.21 -1.44 -13.93
C ALA A 99 -3.35 -0.77 -13.17
N ASP A 100 -4.29 -1.55 -12.65
CA ASP A 100 -5.40 -1.05 -11.83
C ASP A 100 -4.88 -0.40 -10.54
N MET A 101 -3.89 -1.00 -9.87
CA MET A 101 -3.24 -0.42 -8.68
C MET A 101 -2.58 0.94 -8.99
N VAL A 102 -1.91 1.09 -10.13
CA VAL A 102 -1.26 2.36 -10.50
C VAL A 102 -2.29 3.42 -10.91
N GLN A 103 -3.37 3.00 -11.58
CA GLN A 103 -4.44 3.91 -12.04
C GLN A 103 -5.42 4.32 -10.95
N ALA A 104 -5.40 3.68 -9.78
CA ALA A 104 -6.27 4.03 -8.67
C ALA A 104 -6.18 5.53 -8.30
N GLU A 105 -7.35 6.18 -8.24
CA GLU A 105 -7.49 7.59 -7.90
C GLU A 105 -7.52 7.83 -6.40
N ASP A 106 -8.11 6.89 -5.66
CA ASP A 106 -8.30 6.94 -4.21
C ASP A 106 -7.85 5.64 -3.52
N THR A 107 -7.93 5.64 -2.19
CA THR A 107 -7.53 4.50 -1.36
C THR A 107 -8.47 3.29 -1.52
N GLU A 108 -9.73 3.52 -1.85
CA GLU A 108 -10.74 2.45 -1.97
C GLU A 108 -10.53 1.67 -3.27
N GLY A 109 -10.42 2.38 -4.40
CA GLY A 109 -10.09 1.79 -5.69
C GLY A 109 -8.72 1.11 -5.69
N PHE A 110 -7.75 1.65 -4.94
CA PHE A 110 -6.47 0.98 -4.73
C PHE A 110 -6.64 -0.34 -3.96
N GLN A 111 -7.45 -0.35 -2.90
CA GLN A 111 -7.72 -1.55 -2.11
C GLN A 111 -8.40 -2.64 -2.96
N THR A 112 -9.41 -2.30 -3.74
CA THR A 112 -10.08 -3.23 -4.66
C THR A 112 -9.09 -3.83 -5.68
N ALA A 113 -8.15 -3.02 -6.19
CA ALA A 113 -7.12 -3.51 -7.10
C ALA A 113 -6.14 -4.47 -6.39
N VAL A 114 -5.77 -4.21 -5.14
CA VAL A 114 -4.94 -5.12 -4.33
C VAL A 114 -5.68 -6.43 -4.02
N GLU A 115 -6.97 -6.39 -3.71
CA GLU A 115 -7.77 -7.60 -3.48
C GLU A 115 -7.84 -8.46 -4.73
N SER A 116 -8.06 -7.84 -5.89
CA SER A 116 -8.01 -8.51 -7.20
C SER A 116 -6.64 -9.15 -7.46
N PHE A 117 -5.56 -8.45 -7.11
CA PHE A 117 -4.19 -8.97 -7.20
C PHE A 117 -3.97 -10.19 -6.30
N LEU A 118 -4.45 -10.14 -5.04
CA LEU A 118 -4.33 -11.25 -4.09
C LEU A 118 -5.14 -12.47 -4.55
N GLN A 119 -6.29 -12.26 -5.17
CA GLN A 119 -7.08 -13.33 -5.77
C GLN A 119 -6.31 -14.05 -6.88
N VAL A 120 -5.62 -13.32 -7.76
CA VAL A 120 -4.76 -13.91 -8.81
C VAL A 120 -3.64 -14.76 -8.21
N ILE A 121 -3.05 -14.32 -7.10
CA ILE A 121 -2.04 -15.11 -6.38
C ILE A 121 -2.67 -16.38 -5.78
N SER A 122 -3.82 -16.24 -5.10
CA SER A 122 -4.53 -17.37 -4.49
C SER A 122 -4.91 -18.44 -5.51
N ASP A 123 -5.46 -18.03 -6.65
CA ASP A 123 -5.81 -18.93 -7.76
C ASP A 123 -4.57 -19.67 -8.28
N SER A 124 -3.44 -18.97 -8.37
CA SER A 124 -2.16 -19.57 -8.81
C SER A 124 -1.60 -20.58 -7.82
N VAL A 125 -1.88 -20.42 -6.52
CA VAL A 125 -1.45 -21.37 -5.47
C VAL A 125 -2.37 -22.59 -5.42
N ASN A 126 -3.68 -22.40 -5.57
CA ASN A 126 -4.66 -23.49 -5.53
C ASN A 126 -4.54 -24.43 -6.74
N ASP A 127 -4.17 -23.91 -7.92
CA ASP A 127 -3.85 -24.71 -9.12
C ASP A 127 -2.68 -25.68 -8.90
N LEU A 128 -1.80 -25.42 -7.93
CA LEU A 128 -0.66 -26.29 -7.60
C LEU A 128 -1.04 -27.41 -6.61
N GLY A 129 -2.18 -27.30 -5.92
CA GLY A 129 -2.56 -28.16 -4.79
C GLY A 129 -3.42 -29.38 -5.13
N THR A 130 -4.00 -29.47 -6.34
CA THR A 130 -4.90 -30.57 -6.73
C THR A 130 -4.20 -31.79 -7.34
N GLY A 131 -2.87 -31.77 -7.44
CA GLY A 131 -2.05 -32.89 -7.93
C GLY A 131 -1.66 -33.90 -6.83
N LEU A 132 -2.61 -34.37 -6.01
CA LEU A 132 -2.38 -35.46 -5.06
C LEU A 132 -2.74 -36.80 -5.70
N GLY A 133 -1.85 -37.31 -6.55
CA GLY A 133 -1.95 -38.66 -7.10
C GLY A 133 -1.11 -38.84 -8.35
N GLY A 134 0.13 -39.31 -8.18
CA GLY A 134 0.96 -39.75 -9.31
C GLY A 134 2.39 -39.27 -9.25
N ASP A 135 3.22 -40.13 -8.66
CA ASP A 135 4.62 -40.40 -9.00
C ASP A 135 5.66 -39.27 -8.93
N SER A 136 6.61 -39.57 -8.06
CA SER A 136 7.80 -38.84 -7.64
C SER A 136 8.81 -38.56 -8.77
N GLU A 137 8.42 -37.81 -9.80
CA GLU A 137 9.32 -37.03 -10.68
C GLU A 137 8.65 -35.78 -11.29
N ALA A 138 7.31 -35.73 -11.40
CA ALA A 138 6.58 -34.55 -11.87
C ALA A 138 6.58 -33.38 -10.87
N SER A 139 6.80 -33.67 -9.58
CA SER A 139 6.82 -32.71 -8.47
C SER A 139 7.93 -31.64 -8.61
N LYS A 140 9.04 -31.92 -9.31
CA LYS A 140 10.10 -30.93 -9.58
C LYS A 140 9.80 -29.97 -10.75
N ARG A 141 8.83 -30.30 -11.63
CA ARG A 141 8.39 -29.40 -12.72
C ARG A 141 7.24 -28.47 -12.31
N SER A 142 6.42 -28.87 -11.33
CA SER A 142 5.28 -28.08 -10.86
C SER A 142 5.67 -26.83 -10.05
N GLN A 143 6.86 -26.79 -9.44
CA GLN A 143 7.36 -25.62 -8.70
C GLN A 143 7.65 -24.37 -9.56
N LYS A 144 7.51 -24.46 -10.90
CA LYS A 144 7.71 -23.34 -11.82
C LYS A 144 6.38 -22.92 -12.44
N SER A 145 5.70 -21.95 -11.84
CA SER A 145 5.18 -20.81 -12.62
C SER A 145 4.43 -19.85 -11.70
N PHE A 146 5.15 -19.29 -10.72
CA PHE A 146 4.82 -17.90 -10.43
C PHE A 146 4.93 -17.14 -11.76
N PRO A 147 3.93 -16.32 -12.13
CA PRO A 147 4.03 -15.53 -13.35
C PRO A 147 5.38 -14.80 -13.31
N LYS A 148 6.19 -14.97 -14.36
CA LYS A 148 7.43 -14.19 -14.57
C LYS A 148 7.06 -12.75 -14.89
N ALA A 149 6.30 -12.13 -14.00
CA ALA A 149 5.96 -10.74 -14.09
C ALA A 149 7.14 -9.94 -13.55
N ASP A 150 7.46 -8.86 -14.25
CA ASP A 150 8.52 -7.95 -13.87
C ASP A 150 8.22 -7.37 -12.47
N PRO A 151 9.10 -7.54 -11.46
CA PRO A 151 8.91 -6.98 -10.13
C PRO A 151 8.69 -5.45 -10.14
N VAL A 152 9.14 -4.77 -11.20
CA VAL A 152 8.93 -3.32 -11.40
C VAL A 152 7.44 -2.96 -11.50
N LEU A 153 6.60 -3.83 -12.09
CA LEU A 153 5.15 -3.62 -12.20
C LEU A 153 4.52 -3.46 -10.80
N LEU A 154 4.81 -4.40 -9.91
CA LEU A 154 4.32 -4.41 -8.55
C LEU A 154 4.91 -3.27 -7.72
N ALA A 155 6.22 -3.04 -7.82
CA ALA A 155 6.87 -1.94 -7.11
C ALA A 155 6.22 -0.58 -7.43
N ARG A 156 5.84 -0.35 -8.69
CA ARG A 156 5.14 0.86 -9.12
C ARG A 156 3.73 0.94 -8.53
N GLY A 157 2.97 -0.17 -8.54
CA GLY A 157 1.66 -0.27 -7.89
C GLY A 157 1.72 0.05 -6.40
N LEU A 158 2.64 -0.58 -5.67
CA LEU A 158 2.83 -0.35 -4.23
C LEU A 158 3.25 1.09 -3.93
N SER A 159 4.13 1.68 -4.75
CA SER A 159 4.53 3.08 -4.60
C SER A 159 3.34 4.04 -4.72
N ARG A 160 2.39 3.76 -5.63
CA ARG A 160 1.14 4.52 -5.75
C ARG A 160 0.27 4.37 -4.50
N GLY A 161 0.09 3.14 -4.00
CA GLY A 161 -0.64 2.89 -2.75
C GLY A 161 -0.06 3.62 -1.54
N MET A 162 1.26 3.66 -1.42
CA MET A 162 1.95 4.44 -0.38
C MET A 162 1.67 5.94 -0.51
N ALA A 163 1.65 6.48 -1.73
CA ALA A 163 1.33 7.89 -1.95
C ALA A 163 -0.12 8.22 -1.54
N LEU A 164 -1.08 7.39 -1.95
CA LEU A 164 -2.51 7.55 -1.63
C LEU A 164 -2.75 7.48 -0.13
N THR A 165 -2.18 6.48 0.55
CA THR A 165 -2.31 6.34 2.01
C THR A 165 -1.62 7.47 2.77
N CYS A 166 -0.49 7.98 2.29
CA CYS A 166 0.17 9.15 2.86
C CYS A 166 -0.71 10.41 2.72
N GLN A 167 -1.34 10.60 1.56
CA GLN A 167 -2.24 11.72 1.31
C GLN A 167 -3.49 11.66 2.21
N ALA A 168 -4.14 10.50 2.29
CA ALA A 168 -5.29 10.28 3.17
C ALA A 168 -4.94 10.59 4.63
N ARG A 169 -3.81 10.04 5.13
CA ARG A 169 -3.32 10.31 6.49
C ARG A 169 -3.05 11.78 6.77
N LYS A 170 -2.52 12.53 5.79
CA LYS A 170 -2.31 13.98 5.92
C LYS A 170 -3.65 14.72 6.06
N ALA A 171 -4.67 14.34 5.30
CA ALA A 171 -6.00 14.92 5.40
C ALA A 171 -6.63 14.64 6.77
N ASP A 172 -6.56 13.40 7.25
CA ASP A 172 -7.11 13.01 8.55
C ASP A 172 -6.38 13.68 9.71
N ARG A 173 -5.05 13.80 9.63
CA ARG A 173 -4.27 14.53 10.63
C ARG A 173 -4.68 16.00 10.72
N LYS A 174 -4.97 16.65 9.59
CA LYS A 174 -5.50 18.03 9.56
C LYS A 174 -6.86 18.10 10.26
N LYS A 175 -7.80 17.21 9.92
CA LYS A 175 -9.13 17.14 10.56
C LYS A 175 -9.02 16.91 12.07
N LEU A 176 -8.15 15.98 12.51
CA LEU A 176 -7.90 15.69 13.91
C LEU A 176 -7.36 16.92 14.66
N SER A 177 -6.37 17.60 14.09
CA SER A 177 -5.81 18.82 14.70
C SER A 177 -6.84 19.96 14.81
N ALA A 178 -7.71 20.11 13.81
CA ALA A 178 -8.82 21.07 13.85
C ALA A 178 -9.87 20.69 14.92
N GLY A 179 -10.17 19.40 15.05
CA GLY A 179 -11.03 18.87 16.10
C GLY A 179 -10.48 19.15 17.50
N GLN A 180 -9.20 18.89 17.73
CA GLN A 180 -8.52 19.17 19.00
C GLN A 180 -8.52 20.66 19.34
N ALA A 181 -8.34 21.54 18.34
CA ALA A 181 -8.40 22.98 18.56
C ALA A 181 -9.81 23.44 18.99
N LYS A 182 -10.86 22.91 18.34
CA LYS A 182 -12.25 23.15 18.73
C LYS A 182 -12.52 22.64 20.15
N GLU A 183 -12.09 21.43 20.47
CA GLU A 183 -12.26 20.83 21.80
C GLU A 183 -11.63 21.70 22.89
N LYS A 184 -10.39 22.20 22.67
CA LYS A 184 -9.74 23.13 23.60
C LYS A 184 -10.53 24.43 23.79
N LYS A 185 -11.13 24.98 22.72
CA LYS A 185 -11.98 26.17 22.80
C LYS A 185 -13.23 25.90 23.64
N TRP A 186 -13.95 24.82 23.36
CA TRP A 186 -15.16 24.43 24.10
C TRP A 186 -14.87 24.12 25.57
N LYS A 187 -13.72 23.51 25.90
CA LYS A 187 -13.31 23.30 27.30
C LYS A 187 -13.12 24.62 28.05
N LYS A 188 -12.49 25.62 27.42
CA LYS A 188 -12.32 26.96 28.02
C LYS A 188 -13.68 27.65 28.22
N GLU A 189 -14.57 27.57 27.25
CA GLU A 189 -15.92 28.15 27.37
C GLU A 189 -16.74 27.45 28.46
N ARG A 190 -16.66 26.12 28.54
CA ARG A 190 -17.32 25.35 29.60
C ARG A 190 -16.80 25.75 30.99
N ALA A 191 -15.48 25.93 31.14
CA ALA A 191 -14.92 26.38 32.41
C ALA A 191 -15.42 27.79 32.82
N LYS A 192 -15.55 28.71 31.86
CA LYS A 192 -16.13 30.04 32.11
C LYS A 192 -17.60 29.96 32.53
N MET A 193 -18.39 29.14 31.85
CA MET A 193 -19.80 28.95 32.19
C MET A 193 -19.96 28.28 33.56
N GLN A 194 -19.10 27.31 33.88
CA GLN A 194 -19.10 26.68 35.20
C GLN A 194 -18.80 27.70 36.31
N HIS A 195 -17.77 28.52 36.13
CA HIS A 195 -17.45 29.59 37.09
C HIS A 195 -18.63 30.56 37.28
N LEU A 196 -19.35 30.91 36.20
CA LEU A 196 -20.52 31.76 36.29
C LEU A 196 -21.66 31.08 37.07
N ILE A 197 -21.92 29.79 36.82
CA ILE A 197 -22.89 29.00 37.56
C ILE A 197 -22.54 29.00 39.05
N ASP A 198 -21.28 28.72 39.40
CA ASP A 198 -20.82 28.68 40.79
C ASP A 198 -20.99 30.05 41.48
N THR A 199 -20.70 31.14 40.75
CA THR A 199 -20.88 32.52 41.25
C THR A 199 -22.36 32.83 41.51
N LEU A 200 -23.24 32.48 40.58
CA LEU A 200 -24.68 32.70 40.71
C LEU A 200 -25.27 31.86 41.84
N GLN A 201 -24.83 30.61 41.99
CA GLN A 201 -25.24 29.75 43.11
C GLN A 201 -24.85 30.36 44.45
N HIS A 202 -23.63 30.89 44.57
CA HIS A 202 -23.21 31.60 45.79
C HIS A 202 -24.10 32.81 46.09
N GLN A 203 -24.41 33.63 45.08
CA GLN A 203 -25.29 34.79 45.24
C GLN A 203 -26.70 34.39 45.70
N ILE A 204 -27.27 33.32 45.14
CA ILE A 204 -28.57 32.78 45.56
C ILE A 204 -28.51 32.38 47.03
N THR A 205 -27.50 31.62 47.46
CA THR A 205 -27.36 31.18 48.85
C THR A 205 -27.23 32.37 49.82
N VAL A 206 -26.52 33.43 49.45
CA VAL A 206 -26.43 34.65 50.27
C VAL A 206 -27.79 35.33 50.39
N LEU A 207 -28.53 35.47 49.28
CA LEU A 207 -29.86 36.08 49.28
C LEU A 207 -30.87 35.26 50.10
N GLU A 208 -30.82 33.93 50.00
CA GLU A 208 -31.64 33.01 50.81
C GLU A 208 -31.38 33.20 52.31
N ARG A 209 -30.11 33.33 52.71
CA ARG A 209 -29.75 33.60 54.11
C ARG A 209 -30.29 34.95 54.58
N ILE A 210 -30.13 36.00 53.77
CA ILE A 210 -30.66 37.34 54.10
C ILE A 210 -32.19 37.30 54.25
N ASP A 211 -32.89 36.55 53.39
CA ASP A 211 -34.34 36.42 53.49
C ASP A 211 -34.77 35.68 54.76
N GLN A 212 -34.11 34.57 55.09
CA GLN A 212 -34.34 33.83 56.35
C GLN A 212 -34.15 34.73 57.58
N GLU A 213 -33.05 35.48 57.66
CA GLU A 213 -32.79 36.41 58.75
C GLU A 213 -33.87 37.49 58.87
N ARG A 214 -34.38 37.99 57.73
CA ARG A 214 -35.48 38.98 57.71
C ARG A 214 -36.81 38.37 58.17
N GLN A 215 -37.12 37.14 57.76
CA GLN A 215 -38.34 36.46 58.20
C GLN A 215 -38.31 36.19 59.71
N GLU A 216 -37.16 35.79 60.25
CA GLU A 216 -37.00 35.54 61.68
C GLU A 216 -37.15 36.82 62.51
N LYS A 217 -36.56 37.93 62.07
CA LYS A 217 -36.77 39.25 62.71
C LYS A 217 -38.24 39.69 62.72
N ARG A 218 -39.01 39.39 61.68
CA ARG A 218 -40.46 39.70 61.62
C ARG A 218 -41.30 38.83 62.56
N ARG A 219 -40.82 37.64 62.95
CA ARG A 219 -41.55 36.72 63.85
C ARG A 219 -41.32 37.05 65.33
N VAL A 220 -40.27 37.79 65.66
CA VAL A 220 -39.88 38.15 67.03
C VAL A 220 -40.43 39.53 67.44
N GLN A 221 -40.90 40.33 66.48
CA GLN A 221 -41.63 41.59 66.72
C GLN A 221 -43.14 41.33 66.83
#